data_AF-A0A7X6SNR0-F1
#
_entry.id   AF-A0A7X6SNR0-F1
#
_cell.length_a   1.000
_cell.length_b   1.000
_cell.length_c   1.000
_cell.angle_alpha   90.00
_cell.angle_beta   90.00
_cell.angle_gamma   90.00
#
_symmetry.space_group_name_H-M   'P 1'
#
loop_
_entity.id
_entity.type
_entity.pdbx_description
1 polymer ?
#
loop_
_entity_poly.entity_id
_entity_poly.type
_entity_poly.pdbx_seq_one_letter_code
_entity_poly.pdbx_strand_id
1 'polypeptide(L)'
;MSNQNKQVETMTADEKFAAIANLKNNLEDNFISLGQLLSEIKRSKLFRKKGYDNFKDFVEAEYNLSGSLAGKLVKIFDLFIDEMDVDDTTVKEIGFDRLQMIYPIVNKGDWEVKDEWLEIAQEKPTNELRKYIHELKLSEKEEQIDQKKIFVNQYLERMTNIFNCSRNELDYKLALYFQDMDPEQIKKVVQKRERQFESELKKEESP
;
A
#
# COMPACT_ATOMS: atom_id res chain seq x y z
N MET A 1 3.68 -40.94 13.91
CA MET A 1 4.32 -39.63 14.12
C MET A 1 5.51 -39.54 13.17
N SER A 2 5.50 -38.57 12.27
CA SER A 2 6.55 -38.33 11.26
C SER A 2 7.91 -38.11 11.93
N ASN A 3 8.98 -38.60 11.29
CA ASN A 3 10.34 -38.62 11.84
C ASN A 3 10.87 -37.21 12.20
N GLN A 4 10.35 -36.16 11.56
CA GLN A 4 10.68 -34.75 11.85
C GLN A 4 10.13 -34.27 13.20
N ASN A 5 8.92 -34.72 13.62
CA ASN A 5 8.36 -34.31 14.91
C ASN A 5 9.15 -34.87 16.09
N LYS A 6 9.70 -36.09 15.95
CA LYS A 6 10.57 -36.69 16.98
C LYS A 6 11.88 -35.93 17.18
N GLN A 7 12.40 -35.25 16.15
CA GLN A 7 13.63 -34.46 16.27
C GLN A 7 13.39 -33.13 16.99
N VAL A 8 12.26 -32.46 16.76
CA VAL A 8 11.94 -31.19 17.42
C VAL A 8 11.71 -31.37 18.93
N GLU A 9 11.08 -32.47 19.35
CA GLU A 9 10.84 -32.76 20.77
C GLU A 9 12.14 -32.95 21.57
N THR A 10 13.20 -33.45 20.93
CA THR A 10 14.50 -33.70 21.57
C THR A 10 15.45 -32.51 21.60
N MET A 11 15.14 -31.43 20.87
CA MET A 11 15.99 -30.24 20.81
C MET A 11 15.87 -29.38 22.07
N THR A 12 17.00 -28.83 22.50
CA THR A 12 17.08 -27.77 23.51
C THR A 12 16.43 -26.47 23.01
N ALA A 13 16.22 -25.51 23.92
CA ALA A 13 15.64 -24.21 23.56
C ALA A 13 16.50 -23.45 22.55
N ASP A 14 17.83 -23.40 22.76
CA ASP A 14 18.76 -22.70 21.88
C ASP A 14 18.83 -23.32 20.49
N GLU A 15 18.82 -24.65 20.41
CA GLU A 15 18.75 -25.36 19.13
C GLU A 15 17.45 -25.06 18.38
N LYS A 16 16.31 -24.94 19.09
CA LYS A 16 15.03 -24.56 18.49
C LYS A 16 15.07 -23.14 17.94
N PHE A 17 15.64 -22.18 18.69
CA PHE A 17 15.78 -20.80 18.20
C PHE A 17 16.69 -20.71 16.98
N ALA A 18 17.84 -21.41 16.99
CA ALA A 18 18.74 -21.47 15.84
C ALA A 18 18.07 -22.11 14.62
N ALA A 19 17.29 -23.18 14.81
CA ALA A 19 16.55 -23.83 13.74
C ALA A 19 15.47 -22.91 13.15
N ILE A 20 14.75 -22.15 13.98
CA ILE A 20 13.79 -21.14 13.51
C ILE A 20 14.49 -20.08 12.66
N ALA A 21 15.63 -19.54 13.11
CA ALA A 21 16.38 -18.54 12.36
C ALA A 21 16.84 -19.06 10.99
N ASN A 22 17.35 -20.30 10.93
CA ASN A 22 17.78 -20.93 9.69
C ASN A 22 16.60 -21.19 8.74
N LEU A 23 15.48 -21.69 9.25
CA LEU A 23 14.26 -21.90 8.45
C LEU A 23 13.70 -20.58 7.91
N LYS A 24 13.71 -19.51 8.73
CA LYS A 24 13.34 -18.16 8.28
C LYS A 24 14.24 -17.71 7.13
N ASN A 25 15.56 -17.82 7.28
CA ASN A 25 16.50 -17.39 6.24
C ASN A 25 16.30 -18.15 4.93
N ASN A 26 16.12 -19.47 5.00
CA ASN A 26 15.81 -20.30 3.83
C ASN A 26 14.47 -19.90 3.19
N LEU A 27 13.49 -19.52 4.00
CA LEU A 27 12.19 -19.08 3.49
C LEU A 27 12.32 -17.77 2.70
N GLU A 28 13.11 -16.81 3.17
CA GLU A 28 13.38 -15.57 2.44
C GLU A 28 14.11 -15.83 1.11
N ASP A 29 15.14 -16.70 1.13
CA ASP A 29 15.86 -17.09 -0.10
C ASP A 29 14.91 -17.71 -1.14
N ASN A 30 13.99 -18.55 -0.67
CA ASN A 30 12.97 -19.16 -1.52
C ASN A 30 11.98 -18.12 -2.05
N PHE A 31 11.59 -17.11 -1.26
CA PHE A 31 10.69 -16.06 -1.73
C PHE A 31 11.33 -15.21 -2.83
N ILE A 32 12.60 -14.84 -2.70
CA ILE A 32 13.35 -14.11 -3.73
C ILE A 32 13.42 -14.96 -5.00
N SER A 33 13.88 -16.20 -4.88
CA SER A 33 14.05 -17.12 -6.02
C SER A 33 12.73 -17.42 -6.73
N LEU A 34 11.65 -17.65 -5.98
CA LEU A 34 10.32 -17.85 -6.53
C LEU A 34 9.81 -16.57 -7.20
N GLY A 35 9.99 -15.40 -6.58
CA GLY A 35 9.61 -14.11 -7.14
C GLY A 35 10.24 -13.88 -8.52
N GLN A 36 11.54 -14.13 -8.64
CA GLN A 36 12.29 -14.03 -9.90
C GLN A 36 11.74 -14.96 -10.98
N LEU A 37 11.62 -16.26 -10.68
CA LEU A 37 11.13 -17.25 -11.65
C LEU A 37 9.70 -16.97 -12.08
N LEU A 38 8.83 -16.63 -11.14
CA LEU A 38 7.44 -16.30 -11.40
C LEU A 38 7.32 -15.00 -12.22
N SER A 39 8.17 -14.00 -11.97
CA SER A 39 8.21 -12.76 -12.74
C SER A 39 8.57 -13.07 -14.20
N GLU A 40 9.64 -13.84 -14.40
CA GLU A 40 10.09 -14.20 -15.74
C GLU A 40 9.01 -14.98 -16.51
N ILE A 41 8.40 -15.99 -15.89
CA ILE A 41 7.31 -16.76 -16.48
C ILE A 41 6.12 -15.87 -16.86
N LYS A 42 5.79 -14.90 -16.00
CA LYS A 42 4.66 -13.99 -16.22
C LYS A 42 4.95 -13.01 -17.35
N ARG A 43 6.13 -12.37 -17.37
CA ARG A 43 6.54 -11.40 -18.42
C ARG A 43 6.64 -12.05 -19.80
N SER A 44 7.28 -13.21 -19.87
CA SER A 44 7.45 -14.00 -21.10
C SER A 44 6.20 -14.81 -21.50
N LYS A 45 5.15 -14.80 -20.67
CA LYS A 45 3.90 -15.54 -20.85
C LYS A 45 4.11 -17.06 -21.05
N LEU A 46 5.14 -17.63 -20.43
CA LEU A 46 5.49 -19.06 -20.57
C LEU A 46 4.37 -20.01 -20.13
N PHE A 47 3.48 -19.57 -19.23
CA PHE A 47 2.28 -20.32 -18.85
C PHE A 47 1.37 -20.67 -20.04
N ARG A 48 1.43 -19.90 -21.15
CA ARG A 48 0.72 -20.23 -22.39
C ARG A 48 1.24 -21.51 -23.04
N LYS A 49 2.54 -21.84 -22.89
CA LYS A 49 3.11 -23.11 -23.40
C LYS A 49 2.54 -24.33 -22.68
N LYS A 50 2.02 -24.13 -21.46
CA LYS A 50 1.34 -25.14 -20.65
C LYS A 50 -0.18 -25.17 -20.88
N GLY A 51 -0.70 -24.35 -21.80
CA GLY A 51 -2.11 -24.34 -22.17
C GLY A 51 -3.01 -23.45 -21.30
N TYR A 52 -2.45 -22.65 -20.39
CA TYR A 52 -3.23 -21.79 -19.51
C TYR A 52 -3.51 -20.43 -20.14
N ASP A 53 -4.67 -19.83 -19.85
CA ASP A 53 -5.02 -18.50 -20.37
C ASP A 53 -4.44 -17.35 -19.56
N ASN A 54 -4.25 -17.54 -18.27
CA ASN A 54 -3.70 -16.52 -17.41
C ASN A 54 -2.72 -17.14 -16.42
N PHE A 55 -1.83 -16.28 -15.93
CA PHE A 55 -0.78 -16.67 -15.00
C PHE A 55 -1.34 -17.22 -13.68
N LYS A 56 -2.49 -16.70 -13.22
CA LYS A 56 -3.12 -17.12 -11.97
C LYS A 56 -3.54 -18.58 -12.04
N ASP A 57 -4.29 -18.97 -13.07
CA ASP A 57 -4.80 -20.34 -13.21
C ASP A 57 -3.63 -21.34 -13.34
N PHE A 58 -2.55 -20.93 -14.01
CA PHE A 58 -1.32 -21.73 -14.12
C PHE A 58 -0.70 -22.01 -12.74
N VAL A 59 -0.45 -20.99 -11.92
CA VAL A 59 0.21 -21.20 -10.62
C VAL A 59 -0.67 -21.95 -9.62
N GLU A 60 -1.98 -21.75 -9.69
CA GLU A 60 -2.94 -22.43 -8.82
C GLU A 60 -3.07 -23.91 -9.21
N ALA A 61 -3.15 -24.23 -10.51
CA ALA A 61 -3.34 -25.60 -10.96
C ALA A 61 -2.06 -26.46 -10.92
N GLU A 62 -0.91 -25.92 -11.33
CA GLU A 62 0.34 -26.70 -11.46
C GLU A 62 1.12 -26.81 -10.15
N TYR A 63 1.05 -25.78 -9.30
CA TYR A 63 1.90 -25.67 -8.11
C TYR A 63 1.12 -25.52 -6.80
N ASN A 64 -0.23 -25.50 -6.86
CA ASN A 64 -1.09 -25.29 -5.70
C ASN A 64 -0.73 -24.00 -4.92
N LEU A 65 -0.27 -22.97 -5.66
CA LEU A 65 0.11 -21.67 -5.10
C LEU A 65 -1.00 -20.67 -5.39
N SER A 66 -1.51 -20.00 -4.35
CA SER A 66 -2.54 -18.97 -4.57
C SER A 66 -2.03 -17.88 -5.51
N GLY A 67 -2.87 -17.45 -6.45
CA GLY A 67 -2.51 -16.38 -7.39
C GLY A 67 -2.18 -15.06 -6.69
N SER A 68 -2.75 -14.84 -5.48
CA SER A 68 -2.43 -13.69 -4.63
C SER A 68 -0.99 -13.73 -4.14
N LEU A 69 -0.54 -14.86 -3.57
CA LEU A 69 0.84 -15.01 -3.10
C LEU A 69 1.83 -14.95 -4.27
N ALA A 70 1.55 -15.67 -5.37
CA ALA A 70 2.38 -15.60 -6.57
C ALA A 70 2.49 -14.16 -7.10
N GLY A 71 1.37 -13.45 -7.20
CA GLY A 71 1.36 -12.06 -7.63
C GLY A 71 2.12 -11.12 -6.70
N LYS A 72 2.09 -11.37 -5.38
CA LYS A 72 2.87 -10.62 -4.40
C LYS A 72 4.37 -10.86 -4.53
N LEU A 73 4.80 -12.11 -4.67
CA LEU A 73 6.21 -12.47 -4.88
C LEU A 73 6.77 -11.79 -6.13
N VAL A 74 6.04 -11.86 -7.25
CA VAL A 74 6.40 -11.17 -8.49
C VAL A 74 6.55 -9.67 -8.26
N LYS A 75 5.58 -9.03 -7.60
CA LYS A 75 5.62 -7.58 -7.34
C LYS A 75 6.78 -7.13 -6.48
N ILE A 76 7.16 -7.93 -5.47
CA ILE A 76 8.32 -7.61 -4.63
C ILE A 76 9.61 -7.72 -5.44
N PHE A 77 9.77 -8.80 -6.19
CA PHE A 77 10.93 -8.97 -7.06
C PHE A 77 11.02 -7.84 -8.10
N ASP A 78 9.94 -7.58 -8.84
CA ASP A 78 9.90 -6.57 -9.89
C ASP A 78 10.24 -5.17 -9.36
N LEU A 79 9.70 -4.79 -8.19
CA LEU A 79 9.91 -3.45 -7.65
C LEU A 79 11.29 -3.30 -6.98
N PHE A 80 11.60 -4.17 -6.03
CA PHE A 80 12.77 -3.96 -5.17
C PHE A 80 14.06 -4.44 -5.81
N ILE A 81 14.04 -5.57 -6.53
CA ILE A 81 15.25 -6.12 -7.14
C ILE A 81 15.43 -5.63 -8.57
N ASP A 82 14.38 -5.71 -9.41
CA ASP A 82 14.52 -5.40 -10.84
C ASP A 82 14.47 -3.89 -11.13
N GLU A 83 13.51 -3.16 -10.54
CA GLU A 83 13.35 -1.72 -10.78
C GLU A 83 14.29 -0.87 -9.91
N MET A 84 14.42 -1.19 -8.62
CA MET A 84 15.22 -0.41 -7.68
C MET A 84 16.66 -0.91 -7.51
N ASP A 85 17.02 -2.06 -8.11
CA ASP A 85 18.37 -2.64 -8.03
C ASP A 85 18.87 -2.86 -6.59
N VAL A 86 17.96 -3.19 -5.67
CA VAL A 86 18.32 -3.54 -4.30
C VAL A 86 18.91 -4.95 -4.29
N ASP A 87 20.05 -5.11 -3.65
CA ASP A 87 20.73 -6.39 -3.59
C ASP A 87 19.95 -7.43 -2.75
N ASP A 88 20.07 -8.71 -3.13
CA ASP A 88 19.38 -9.83 -2.49
C ASP A 88 19.62 -9.91 -0.97
N THR A 89 20.80 -9.46 -0.49
CA THR A 89 21.12 -9.50 0.95
C THR A 89 20.24 -8.52 1.70
N THR A 90 20.14 -7.28 1.22
CA THR A 90 19.28 -6.26 1.80
C THR A 90 17.81 -6.67 1.75
N VAL A 91 17.34 -7.20 0.62
CA VAL A 91 15.96 -7.71 0.47
C VAL A 91 15.67 -8.83 1.47
N LYS A 92 16.61 -9.76 1.67
CA LYS A 92 16.49 -10.86 2.64
C LYS A 92 16.49 -10.40 4.09
N GLU A 93 17.32 -9.42 4.41
CA GLU A 93 17.39 -8.83 5.74
C GLU A 93 16.09 -8.11 6.08
N ILE A 94 15.56 -7.29 5.17
CA ILE A 94 14.25 -6.66 5.32
C ILE A 94 13.16 -7.75 5.42
N GLY A 95 13.18 -8.71 4.51
CA GLY A 95 12.26 -9.85 4.49
C GLY A 95 10.90 -9.51 3.88
N PHE A 96 10.26 -10.55 3.34
CA PHE A 96 9.09 -10.44 2.47
C PHE A 96 7.92 -9.66 3.09
N ASP A 97 7.61 -9.89 4.37
CA ASP A 97 6.46 -9.26 5.03
C ASP A 97 6.61 -7.74 5.17
N ARG A 98 7.82 -7.25 5.46
CA ARG A 98 8.09 -5.81 5.58
C ARG A 98 8.07 -5.14 4.21
N LEU A 99 8.67 -5.76 3.21
CA LEU A 99 8.60 -5.29 1.82
C LEU A 99 7.15 -5.23 1.31
N GLN A 100 6.32 -6.22 1.63
CA GLN A 100 4.89 -6.21 1.33
C GLN A 100 4.13 -5.06 2.00
N MET A 101 4.52 -4.67 3.22
CA MET A 101 3.88 -3.58 3.94
C MET A 101 4.19 -2.22 3.33
N ILE A 102 5.43 -1.99 2.91
CA ILE A 102 5.85 -0.71 2.32
C ILE A 102 5.55 -0.61 0.82
N TYR A 103 5.36 -1.75 0.13
CA TYR A 103 5.12 -1.81 -1.32
C TYR A 103 4.10 -0.77 -1.83
N PRO A 104 2.91 -0.57 -1.21
CA PRO A 104 1.94 0.41 -1.72
C PRO A 104 2.42 1.86 -1.69
N ILE A 105 3.38 2.19 -0.81
CA ILE A 105 3.96 3.52 -0.64
C ILE A 105 5.11 3.67 -1.64
N VAL A 106 6.07 2.74 -1.60
CA VAL A 106 7.25 2.70 -2.49
C VAL A 106 6.84 2.66 -3.97
N ASN A 107 5.85 1.85 -4.35
CA ASN A 107 5.41 1.73 -5.75
C ASN A 107 4.76 3.02 -6.29
N LYS A 108 4.36 3.96 -5.42
CA LYS A 108 3.74 5.23 -5.83
C LYS A 108 4.64 6.44 -5.61
N GLY A 109 5.69 6.28 -4.81
CA GLY A 109 6.66 7.32 -4.49
C GLY A 109 7.65 7.56 -5.63
N ASP A 110 8.29 8.72 -5.57
CA ASP A 110 9.51 9.01 -6.32
C ASP A 110 10.73 8.32 -5.66
N TRP A 111 11.91 8.53 -6.22
CA TRP A 111 13.13 7.87 -5.75
C TRP A 111 13.48 8.22 -4.30
N GLU A 112 13.23 9.45 -3.86
CA GLU A 112 13.49 9.85 -2.47
C GLU A 112 12.59 9.09 -1.49
N VAL A 113 11.29 9.01 -1.78
CA VAL A 113 10.34 8.23 -0.97
C VAL A 113 10.70 6.74 -1.00
N LYS A 114 11.13 6.23 -2.14
CA LYS A 114 11.51 4.82 -2.29
C LYS A 114 12.69 4.45 -1.39
N ASP A 115 13.75 5.26 -1.38
CA ASP A 115 14.95 5.05 -0.58
C ASP A 115 14.65 5.19 0.92
N GLU A 116 13.90 6.23 1.31
CA GLU A 116 13.49 6.46 2.70
C GLU A 116 12.73 5.25 3.26
N TRP A 117 11.75 4.73 2.51
CA TRP A 117 10.93 3.61 2.98
C TRP A 117 11.68 2.28 3.02
N LEU A 118 12.74 2.12 2.23
CA LEU A 118 13.65 0.99 2.36
C LEU A 118 14.44 1.05 3.67
N GLU A 119 15.03 2.20 3.99
CA GLU A 119 15.76 2.41 5.25
C GLU A 119 14.84 2.15 6.45
N ILE A 120 13.65 2.75 6.45
CA ILE A 120 12.64 2.56 7.51
C ILE A 120 12.30 1.07 7.68
N ALA A 121 12.15 0.34 6.58
CA ALA A 121 11.82 -1.08 6.63
C ALA A 121 12.97 -1.96 7.09
N GLN A 122 14.22 -1.55 6.85
CA GLN A 122 15.40 -2.25 7.36
C GLN A 122 15.51 -2.09 8.88
N GLU A 123 15.32 -0.86 9.39
CA GLU A 123 15.46 -0.52 10.80
C GLU A 123 14.31 -1.03 11.67
N LYS A 124 13.06 -0.90 11.21
CA LYS A 124 11.89 -1.18 12.06
C LYS A 124 11.45 -2.64 11.98
N PRO A 125 11.25 -3.31 13.13
CA PRO A 125 10.58 -4.61 13.17
C PRO A 125 9.15 -4.54 12.64
N THR A 126 8.63 -5.66 12.15
CA THR A 126 7.30 -5.81 11.51
C THR A 126 6.14 -5.17 12.30
N ASN A 127 6.13 -5.32 13.63
CA ASN A 127 5.08 -4.77 14.50
C ASN A 127 5.16 -3.24 14.63
N GLU A 128 6.36 -2.68 14.71
CA GLU A 128 6.59 -1.23 14.80
C GLU A 128 6.36 -0.56 13.46
N LEU A 129 6.84 -1.15 12.37
CA LEU A 129 6.60 -0.66 11.01
C LEU A 129 5.09 -0.57 10.72
N ARG A 130 4.32 -1.58 11.13
CA ARG A 130 2.87 -1.57 10.97
C ARG A 130 2.20 -0.43 11.75
N LYS A 131 2.63 -0.18 12.99
CA LYS A 131 2.12 0.92 13.81
C LYS A 131 2.46 2.27 13.18
N TYR A 132 3.71 2.43 12.77
CA TYR A 132 4.19 3.64 12.12
C TYR A 132 3.39 4.00 10.86
N ILE A 133 3.17 3.02 9.95
CA ILE A 133 2.32 3.22 8.76
C ILE A 133 0.87 3.56 9.14
N HIS A 134 0.35 2.98 10.23
CA HIS A 134 -1.01 3.27 10.68
C HIS A 134 -1.15 4.69 11.23
N GLU A 135 -0.18 5.13 12.05
CA GLU A 135 -0.11 6.47 12.63
C GLU A 135 0.03 7.54 11.54
N LEU A 136 0.92 7.34 10.56
CA LEU A 136 1.05 8.23 9.40
C LEU A 136 -0.25 8.39 8.62
N LYS A 137 -0.94 7.27 8.34
CA LYS A 137 -2.24 7.31 7.64
C LYS A 137 -3.35 7.96 8.45
N LEU A 138 -3.21 7.98 9.79
CA LEU A 138 -4.17 8.64 10.65
C LEU A 138 -3.91 10.15 10.66
N SER A 139 -2.65 10.57 10.79
CA SER A 139 -2.27 12.00 10.75
C SER A 139 -2.62 12.63 9.41
N GLU A 140 -2.33 11.96 8.28
CA GLU A 140 -2.71 12.43 6.94
C GLU A 140 -4.23 12.65 6.80
N LYS A 141 -5.03 11.76 7.40
CA LYS A 141 -6.50 11.90 7.39
C LYS A 141 -6.97 13.03 8.28
N GLU A 142 -6.39 13.18 9.46
CA GLU A 142 -6.72 14.26 10.39
C GLU A 142 -6.40 15.62 9.78
N GLU A 143 -5.24 15.77 9.14
CA GLU A 143 -4.82 16.99 8.45
C GLU A 143 -5.73 17.32 7.27
N GLN A 144 -6.08 16.34 6.42
CA GLN A 144 -7.04 16.56 5.34
C GLN A 144 -8.44 16.94 5.86
N ILE A 145 -8.89 16.33 6.96
CA ILE A 145 -10.16 16.70 7.61
C ILE A 145 -10.09 18.16 8.09
N ASP A 146 -8.95 18.58 8.63
CA ASP A 146 -8.78 19.94 9.13
C ASP A 146 -8.76 20.97 7.99
N GLN A 147 -8.00 20.73 6.91
CA GLN A 147 -8.00 21.58 5.72
C GLN A 147 -9.41 21.73 5.10
N LYS A 148 -10.18 20.65 5.00
CA LYS A 148 -11.58 20.69 4.54
C LYS A 148 -12.47 21.51 5.48
N LYS A 149 -12.31 21.38 6.79
CA LYS A 149 -13.05 22.19 7.79
C LYS A 149 -12.68 23.68 7.68
N ILE A 150 -11.41 24.00 7.53
CA ILE A 150 -10.92 25.38 7.35
C ILE A 150 -11.56 25.99 6.10
N PHE A 151 -11.51 25.29 4.96
CA PHE A 151 -12.15 25.74 3.72
C PHE A 151 -13.64 26.01 3.92
N VAL A 152 -14.35 25.09 4.59
CA VAL A 152 -15.78 25.24 4.89
C VAL A 152 -15.99 26.49 5.73
N ASN A 153 -15.30 26.65 6.87
CA ASN A 153 -15.47 27.81 7.75
C ASN A 153 -15.20 29.14 7.02
N GLN A 154 -14.12 29.23 6.26
CA GLN A 154 -13.76 30.43 5.47
C GLN A 154 -14.83 30.77 4.42
N TYR A 155 -15.29 29.78 3.65
CA TYR A 155 -16.31 29.98 2.63
C TYR A 155 -17.63 30.44 3.26
N LEU A 156 -18.01 29.76 4.35
CA LEU A 156 -19.24 29.98 5.06
C LEU A 156 -19.30 31.35 5.73
N GLU A 157 -18.22 31.78 6.38
CA GLU A 157 -18.09 33.11 6.98
C GLU A 157 -18.19 34.22 5.91
N ARG A 158 -17.50 34.04 4.78
CA ARG A 158 -17.58 34.97 3.66
C ARG A 158 -19.02 35.12 3.16
N MET A 159 -19.73 34.00 3.03
CA MET A 159 -21.12 33.98 2.56
C MET A 159 -22.08 34.59 3.59
N THR A 160 -21.93 34.30 4.88
CA THR A 160 -22.75 34.95 5.92
C THR A 160 -22.57 36.46 5.94
N ASN A 161 -21.34 36.94 5.69
CA ASN A 161 -21.06 38.37 5.58
C ASN A 161 -21.68 39.00 4.32
N ILE A 162 -21.56 38.35 3.16
CA ILE A 162 -22.17 38.83 1.89
C ILE A 162 -23.69 38.92 2.02
N PHE A 163 -24.32 37.91 2.59
CA PHE A 163 -25.78 37.86 2.76
C PHE A 163 -26.26 38.56 4.04
N ASN A 164 -25.33 39.10 4.84
CA ASN A 164 -25.53 39.68 6.17
C ASN A 164 -26.56 38.89 7.01
N CYS A 165 -26.30 37.59 7.19
CA CYS A 165 -27.27 36.68 7.80
C CYS A 165 -26.60 35.61 8.65
N SER A 166 -27.41 34.95 9.48
CA SER A 166 -26.95 33.83 10.30
C SER A 166 -26.63 32.59 9.44
N ARG A 167 -25.92 31.64 10.05
CA ARG A 167 -25.62 30.33 9.48
C ARG A 167 -26.87 29.62 8.93
N ASN A 168 -27.91 29.52 9.77
CA ASN A 168 -29.15 28.83 9.43
C ASN A 168 -29.91 29.54 8.29
N GLU A 169 -29.86 30.87 8.28
CA GLU A 169 -30.48 31.67 7.22
C GLU A 169 -29.73 31.52 5.89
N LEU A 170 -28.40 31.40 5.94
CA LEU A 170 -27.61 31.10 4.76
C LEU A 170 -27.93 29.70 4.20
N ASP A 171 -28.08 28.69 5.06
CA ASP A 171 -28.44 27.33 4.61
C ASP A 171 -29.82 27.32 3.92
N TYR A 172 -30.80 28.07 4.44
CA TYR A 172 -32.09 28.29 3.78
C TYR A 172 -31.93 28.94 2.39
N LYS A 173 -31.12 30.00 2.28
CA LYS A 173 -30.85 30.68 1.00
C LYS A 173 -30.12 29.78 -0.01
N LEU A 174 -29.17 28.96 0.45
CA LEU A 174 -28.50 27.98 -0.40
C LEU A 174 -29.45 26.89 -0.88
N ALA A 175 -30.36 26.42 -0.01
CA ALA A 175 -31.40 25.47 -0.40
C ALA A 175 -32.30 26.03 -1.51
N LEU A 176 -32.74 27.29 -1.40
CA LEU A 176 -33.48 27.98 -2.46
C LEU A 176 -32.68 28.08 -3.76
N TYR A 177 -31.37 28.29 -3.69
CA TYR A 177 -30.52 28.37 -4.88
C TYR A 177 -30.42 27.02 -5.61
N PHE A 178 -30.30 25.91 -4.87
CA PHE A 178 -30.13 24.58 -5.44
C PHE A 178 -31.46 23.86 -5.78
N GLN A 179 -32.62 24.38 -5.36
CA GLN A 179 -33.89 23.64 -5.42
C GLN A 179 -34.31 23.17 -6.82
N ASP A 180 -34.03 23.96 -7.86
CA ASP A 180 -34.44 23.68 -9.25
C ASP A 180 -33.28 23.13 -10.11
N MET A 181 -32.12 22.89 -9.49
CA MET A 181 -30.93 22.42 -10.19
C MET A 181 -30.90 20.90 -10.30
N ASP A 182 -30.38 20.37 -11.41
CA ASP A 182 -30.22 18.94 -11.64
C ASP A 182 -29.16 18.34 -10.68
N PRO A 183 -29.54 17.41 -9.77
CA PRO A 183 -28.61 16.81 -8.81
C PRO A 183 -27.42 16.10 -9.47
N GLU A 184 -27.61 15.48 -10.63
CA GLU A 184 -26.51 14.75 -11.30
C GLU A 184 -25.50 15.72 -11.91
N GLN A 185 -25.95 16.90 -12.36
CA GLN A 185 -25.06 17.98 -12.79
C GLN A 185 -24.32 18.59 -11.60
N ILE A 186 -25.00 18.88 -10.49
CA ILE A 186 -24.37 19.37 -9.25
C ILE A 186 -23.27 18.40 -8.83
N LYS A 187 -23.57 17.11 -8.75
CA LYS A 187 -22.63 16.07 -8.36
C LYS A 187 -21.38 16.05 -9.24
N LYS A 188 -21.54 16.12 -10.57
CA LYS A 188 -20.39 16.19 -11.49
C LYS A 188 -19.53 17.43 -11.27
N VAL A 189 -20.15 18.59 -11.03
CA VAL A 189 -19.43 19.84 -10.75
C VAL A 189 -18.69 19.75 -9.42
N VAL A 190 -19.35 19.27 -8.37
CA VAL A 190 -18.74 19.08 -7.04
C VAL A 190 -17.56 18.13 -7.12
N GLN A 191 -17.72 16.95 -7.74
CA GLN A 191 -16.62 15.98 -7.89
C GLN A 191 -15.42 16.56 -8.65
N LYS A 192 -15.65 17.41 -9.67
CA LYS A 192 -14.57 18.09 -10.38
C LYS A 192 -13.84 19.08 -9.46
N ARG A 193 -14.58 19.88 -8.68
CA ARG A 193 -14.01 20.87 -7.75
C ARG A 193 -13.28 20.21 -6.58
N GLU A 194 -13.83 19.12 -6.03
CA GLU A 194 -13.18 18.32 -5.00
C GLU A 194 -11.83 17.79 -5.48
N ARG A 195 -11.77 17.22 -6.69
CA ARG A 195 -10.51 16.76 -7.27
C ARG A 195 -9.50 17.89 -7.48
N GLN A 196 -9.96 19.08 -7.86
CA GLN A 196 -9.10 20.25 -8.01
C GLN A 196 -8.55 20.71 -6.66
N PHE A 197 -9.41 20.86 -5.65
CA PHE A 197 -9.02 21.23 -4.30
C PHE A 197 -8.01 20.23 -3.70
N GLU A 198 -8.27 18.92 -3.80
CA GLU A 198 -7.35 17.88 -3.34
C GLU A 198 -6.03 17.86 -4.13
N SER A 199 -6.02 18.32 -5.38
CA SER A 199 -4.78 18.44 -6.17
C SER A 199 -3.96 19.70 -5.84
N GLU A 200 -4.62 20.78 -5.40
CA GLU A 200 -3.96 22.02 -4.97
C GLU A 200 -3.30 21.82 -3.60
N LEU A 201 -4.00 21.18 -2.65
CA LEU A 201 -3.44 20.81 -1.34
C LEU A 201 -2.14 20.00 -1.47
N LYS A 202 -2.14 18.98 -2.34
CA LYS A 202 -0.95 18.15 -2.60
C LYS A 202 0.22 18.91 -3.21
N LYS A 203 -0.03 20.00 -3.93
CA LYS A 203 1.03 20.85 -4.51
C LYS A 203 1.65 21.79 -3.48
N GLU A 204 0.87 22.25 -2.51
CA GLU A 204 1.37 23.09 -1.41
C GLU A 204 2.16 22.26 -0.39
N GLU A 205 1.90 20.95 -0.31
CA GLU A 205 2.61 19.98 0.54
C GLU A 205 3.90 19.42 -0.10
N SER A 206 4.16 19.67 -1.39
CA SER A 206 5.40 19.24 -2.07
C SER A 206 6.42 20.40 -2.08
N PRO A 207 7.68 20.20 -1.64
CA PRO A 207 8.71 21.26 -1.59
C PRO A 207 8.98 21.98 -2.92
#